data_AF-D3KSW0-F1
#
_entry.id   AF-D3KSW0-F1
#
_cell.length_a   1.000
_cell.length_b   1.000
_cell.length_c   1.000
_cell.angle_alpha   90.00
_cell.angle_beta   90.00
_cell.angle_gamma   90.00
#
_symmetry.space_group_name_H-M   'P 1'
#
loop_
_entity.id
_entity.type
_entity.pdbx_description
1 polymer ?
#
loop_
_entity_poly.entity_id
_entity_poly.type
_entity_poly.pdbx_seq_one_letter_code
_entity_poly.pdbx_strand_id
1 'polypeptide(L)'
;LALETRLGVLEKDISQDSSDMIKYVREVFELTYQLDVLPSVWKYYKTPAFKRLMNVLDELTRIIMSKVDEAIVRMEKNPSASSDNQSVLEKLLKVDRHVAVVMALDMLLAGVDTTASGTIGILYCLAKNPDKQAKLREELRTVLPNKDSPLTPDNLGDLP
;
A
#
# COMPACT_ATOMS: atom_id res chain seq x y z
N LEU A 1 -7.31 -5.24 3.38
CA LEU A 1 -6.13 -4.33 3.39
C LEU A 1 -4.92 -5.14 3.83
N ALA A 2 -3.70 -4.81 3.37
CA ALA A 2 -2.50 -5.59 3.70
C ALA A 2 -2.28 -5.81 5.22
N LEU A 3 -2.57 -4.79 6.03
CA LEU A 3 -2.40 -4.82 7.50
C LEU A 3 -3.73 -4.87 8.29
N GLU A 4 -4.88 -5.01 7.62
CA GLU A 4 -6.22 -4.96 8.24
C GLU A 4 -6.38 -3.82 9.28
N THR A 5 -5.80 -2.66 8.96
CA THR A 5 -5.83 -1.48 9.81
C THR A 5 -5.87 -0.21 8.97
N ARG A 6 -6.51 0.83 9.50
CA ARG A 6 -6.45 2.18 8.93
C ARG A 6 -5.21 2.86 9.49
N LEU A 7 -4.25 3.19 8.63
CA LEU A 7 -3.01 3.85 9.03
C LEU A 7 -3.20 5.34 9.38
N GLY A 8 -4.34 5.95 9.05
CA GLY A 8 -4.62 7.35 9.38
C GLY A 8 -3.77 8.37 8.59
N VAL A 9 -3.20 7.98 7.44
CA VAL A 9 -2.31 8.83 6.63
C VAL A 9 -3.00 10.04 5.98
N LEU A 10 -4.34 10.08 6.00
CA LEU A 10 -5.15 11.19 5.49
C LEU A 10 -5.74 12.06 6.61
N GLU A 11 -5.54 11.67 7.87
CA GLU A 11 -6.01 12.43 9.02
C GLU A 11 -5.12 13.65 9.24
N LYS A 12 -5.65 14.67 9.92
CA LYS A 12 -4.89 15.89 10.26
C LYS A 12 -3.65 15.56 11.11
N ASP A 13 -3.80 14.63 12.03
CA ASP A 13 -2.76 14.20 12.95
C ASP A 13 -2.30 12.78 12.59
N ILE A 14 -1.18 12.70 11.86
CA ILE A 14 -0.60 11.42 11.44
C ILE A 14 0.24 10.84 12.58
N SER A 15 0.03 9.56 12.88
CA SER A 15 0.84 8.86 13.89
C SER A 15 2.31 8.78 13.48
N GLN A 16 3.21 8.72 14.46
CA GLN A 16 4.64 8.59 14.19
C GLN A 16 4.94 7.33 13.35
N ASP A 17 4.33 6.18 13.68
CA ASP A 17 4.45 4.93 12.92
C ASP A 17 4.11 5.13 11.44
N SER A 18 2.99 5.78 11.13
CA SER A 18 2.53 5.96 9.75
C SER A 18 3.44 6.93 8.97
N SER A 19 3.91 7.98 9.62
CA SER A 19 4.89 8.90 9.05
C SER A 19 6.22 8.20 8.75
N ASP A 20 6.70 7.40 9.71
CA ASP A 20 7.94 6.63 9.58
C ASP A 20 7.82 5.56 8.51
N MET A 21 6.68 4.87 8.40
CA MET A 21 6.42 3.91 7.31
C MET A 21 6.55 4.56 5.94
N ILE A 22 5.91 5.72 5.71
CA ILE A 22 5.99 6.43 4.41
C ILE A 22 7.44 6.82 4.11
N LYS A 23 8.15 7.35 5.12
CA LYS A 23 9.56 7.73 4.99
C LYS A 23 10.44 6.53 4.65
N TYR A 24 10.29 5.43 5.37
CA TYR A 24 11.09 4.22 5.19
C TYR A 24 10.83 3.56 3.83
N VAL A 25 9.58 3.50 3.36
CA VAL A 25 9.26 2.96 2.03
C VAL A 25 10.02 3.74 0.94
N ARG A 26 9.99 5.07 0.99
CA ARG A 26 10.73 5.90 0.02
C ARG A 26 12.25 5.68 0.11
N GLU A 27 12.78 5.65 1.33
CA GLU A 27 14.21 5.46 1.55
C GLU A 27 14.69 4.08 1.08
N VAL A 28 13.87 3.03 1.22
CA VAL A 28 14.13 1.69 0.66
C VAL A 28 14.26 1.76 -0.85
N PHE A 29 13.37 2.47 -1.56
CA PHE A 29 13.46 2.59 -3.02
C PHE A 29 14.73 3.33 -3.47
N GLU A 30 15.07 4.44 -2.81
CA GLU A 30 16.27 5.21 -3.13
C GLU A 30 17.55 4.40 -2.90
N LEU A 31 17.66 3.70 -1.77
CA LEU A 31 18.81 2.87 -1.44
C LEU A 31 18.91 1.64 -2.35
N THR A 32 17.78 1.00 -2.64
CA THR A 32 17.73 -0.15 -3.58
C THR A 32 18.18 0.28 -4.97
N TYR A 33 17.76 1.46 -5.45
CA TYR A 33 18.24 1.98 -6.74
C TYR A 33 19.76 2.20 -6.73
N GLN A 34 20.31 2.80 -5.68
CA GLN A 34 21.75 3.04 -5.56
C GLN A 34 22.59 1.76 -5.45
N LEU A 35 22.03 0.73 -4.81
CA LEU A 35 22.76 -0.50 -4.50
C LEU A 35 22.57 -1.57 -5.59
N ASP A 36 21.36 -1.77 -6.09
CA ASP A 36 21.02 -2.90 -6.95
C ASP A 36 20.88 -2.54 -8.44
N VAL A 37 20.58 -1.28 -8.76
CA VAL A 37 20.45 -0.81 -10.15
C VAL A 37 21.74 -0.18 -10.66
N LEU A 38 22.34 0.71 -9.86
CA LEU A 38 23.62 1.35 -10.21
C LEU A 38 24.82 0.43 -9.89
N PRO A 39 25.98 0.63 -10.56
CA PRO A 39 27.19 -0.08 -10.20
C PRO A 39 27.55 0.15 -8.72
N SER A 40 27.62 -0.92 -7.94
CA SER A 40 27.87 -0.84 -6.51
C SER A 40 28.73 -1.98 -6.00
N VAL A 41 29.64 -1.66 -5.07
CA VAL A 41 30.59 -2.61 -4.47
C VAL A 41 30.03 -3.32 -3.24
N TRP A 42 28.74 -3.11 -2.91
CA TRP A 42 28.15 -3.64 -1.68
C TRP A 42 28.21 -5.17 -1.59
N LYS A 43 28.21 -5.86 -2.73
CA LYS A 43 28.35 -7.32 -2.84
C LYS A 43 29.71 -7.83 -2.36
N TYR A 44 30.74 -6.99 -2.38
CA TYR A 44 32.09 -7.33 -1.92
C TYR A 44 32.36 -6.79 -0.51
N TYR A 45 31.84 -5.59 -0.19
CA TYR A 45 32.04 -4.95 1.11
C TYR A 45 30.75 -4.32 1.60
N LYS A 46 30.37 -4.57 2.86
CA LYS A 46 29.17 -3.96 3.47
C LYS A 46 29.33 -2.45 3.61
N THR A 47 28.89 -1.70 2.60
CA THR A 47 28.95 -0.24 2.55
C THR A 47 28.03 0.39 3.59
N PRO A 48 28.27 1.66 3.97
CA PRO A 48 27.34 2.41 4.83
C PRO A 48 25.91 2.45 4.27
N ALA A 49 25.76 2.60 2.94
CA ALA A 49 24.46 2.58 2.27
C ALA A 49 23.75 1.21 2.40
N PHE A 50 24.48 0.09 2.25
CA PHE A 50 23.92 -1.23 2.47
C PHE A 50 23.48 -1.42 3.94
N LYS A 51 24.31 -1.02 4.91
CA LYS A 51 23.93 -1.07 6.33
C LYS A 51 22.70 -0.21 6.61
N ARG A 52 22.59 0.95 5.96
CA ARG A 52 21.41 1.81 6.08
C ARG A 52 20.16 1.12 5.52
N LEU A 53 20.24 0.48 4.35
CA LEU A 53 19.12 -0.26 3.77
C LEU A 53 18.62 -1.37 4.71
N MET A 54 19.54 -2.15 5.29
CA MET A 54 19.17 -3.20 6.25
C MET A 54 18.46 -2.61 7.48
N ASN A 55 19.00 -1.54 8.06
CA ASN A 55 18.39 -0.89 9.22
C ASN A 55 16.97 -0.34 8.92
N VAL A 56 16.77 0.22 7.72
CA VAL A 56 15.46 0.75 7.32
C VAL A 56 14.45 -0.38 7.12
N LEU A 57 14.87 -1.48 6.49
CA LEU A 57 14.03 -2.68 6.32
C LEU A 57 13.69 -3.33 7.67
N ASP A 58 14.63 -3.36 8.62
CA ASP A 58 14.40 -3.87 9.97
C ASP A 58 13.35 -3.02 10.73
N GLU A 59 13.48 -1.69 10.68
CA GLU A 59 12.49 -0.79 11.31
C GLU A 59 11.11 -0.89 10.66
N LEU A 60 11.04 -0.94 9.32
CA LEU A 60 9.78 -1.10 8.61
C LEU A 60 9.11 -2.44 8.95
N THR A 61 9.89 -3.52 8.98
CA THR A 61 9.42 -4.85 9.39
C THR A 61 8.93 -4.85 10.83
N ARG A 62 9.63 -4.15 11.74
CA ARG A 62 9.21 -4.00 13.14
C ARG A 62 7.83 -3.34 13.27
N ILE A 63 7.59 -2.25 12.54
CA ILE A 63 6.29 -1.57 12.54
C ILE A 63 5.20 -2.51 11.98
N ILE A 64 5.47 -3.18 10.86
CA ILE A 64 4.53 -4.12 10.24
C ILE A 64 4.17 -5.26 11.18
N MET A 65 5.17 -5.87 11.83
CA MET A 65 4.93 -6.93 12.82
C MET A 65 4.01 -6.46 13.94
N SER A 66 4.25 -5.25 14.48
CA SER A 66 3.37 -4.65 15.50
C SER A 66 1.94 -4.53 14.99
N LYS A 67 1.72 -4.06 13.75
CA LYS A 67 0.38 -3.91 13.17
C LYS A 67 -0.29 -5.25 12.88
N VAL A 68 0.47 -6.25 12.46
CA VAL A 68 -0.03 -7.63 12.28
C VAL A 68 -0.43 -8.22 13.63
N ASP A 69 0.35 -8.04 14.69
CA ASP A 69 0.01 -8.53 16.03
C ASP A 69 -1.25 -7.83 16.58
N GLU A 70 -1.37 -6.52 16.39
CA GLU A 70 -2.60 -5.78 16.70
C GLU A 70 -3.80 -6.34 15.92
N ALA A 71 -3.62 -6.69 14.64
CA ALA A 71 -4.66 -7.26 13.80
C ALA A 71 -5.08 -8.66 14.29
N ILE A 72 -4.13 -9.52 14.66
CA ILE A 72 -4.40 -10.86 15.23
C ILE A 72 -5.27 -10.72 16.48
N VAL A 73 -4.88 -9.87 17.43
CA VAL A 73 -5.64 -9.65 18.67
C VAL A 73 -7.07 -9.14 18.38
N ARG A 74 -7.24 -8.28 17.36
CA ARG A 74 -8.58 -7.83 16.94
C ARG A 74 -9.41 -8.96 16.34
N MET A 75 -8.81 -9.81 15.53
CA MET A 75 -9.47 -10.95 14.89
C MET A 75 -9.90 -12.01 15.90
N GLU A 76 -9.09 -12.27 16.93
CA GLU A 76 -9.44 -13.18 18.02
C GLU A 76 -10.65 -12.68 18.84
N LYS A 77 -10.76 -11.35 19.01
CA LYS A 77 -11.91 -10.73 19.71
C LYS A 77 -13.19 -10.72 18.88
N ASN A 78 -13.08 -10.67 17.56
CA ASN A 78 -14.20 -10.63 16.62
C ASN A 78 -14.02 -11.69 15.52
N PRO A 79 -14.20 -12.98 15.85
CA PRO A 79 -14.02 -14.05 14.87
C PRO A 79 -14.97 -13.88 13.69
N SER A 80 -14.42 -13.93 12.48
CA SER A 80 -15.20 -13.82 11.24
C SER A 80 -16.18 -14.99 11.11
N ALA A 81 -17.46 -14.68 10.82
CA ALA A 81 -18.55 -15.66 10.83
C ALA A 81 -18.51 -16.66 9.65
N SER A 82 -17.73 -16.41 8.59
CA SER A 82 -17.62 -17.28 7.41
C SER A 82 -16.26 -17.14 6.69
N SER A 83 -15.84 -18.18 5.96
CA SER A 83 -14.58 -18.19 5.19
C SER A 83 -14.55 -17.18 4.03
N ASP A 84 -15.72 -16.84 3.48
CA ASP A 84 -15.85 -15.92 2.35
C ASP A 84 -15.60 -14.46 2.73
N ASN A 85 -15.81 -14.09 4.00
CA ASN A 85 -15.59 -12.73 4.49
C ASN A 85 -14.20 -12.51 5.09
N GLN A 86 -13.29 -13.49 4.94
CA GLN A 86 -11.95 -13.36 5.51
C GLN A 86 -11.07 -12.42 4.70
N SER A 87 -10.39 -11.54 5.42
CA SER A 87 -9.37 -10.68 4.84
C SER A 87 -8.21 -11.47 4.23
N VAL A 88 -7.46 -10.82 3.33
CA VAL A 88 -6.21 -11.39 2.78
C VAL A 88 -5.22 -11.71 3.90
N LEU A 89 -5.10 -10.82 4.89
CA LEU A 89 -4.22 -11.03 6.04
C LEU A 89 -4.65 -12.26 6.86
N GLU A 90 -5.95 -12.44 7.15
CA GLU A 90 -6.46 -13.64 7.83
C GLU A 90 -6.13 -14.92 7.09
N LYS A 91 -6.31 -14.92 5.77
CA LYS A 91 -5.99 -16.09 4.93
C LYS A 91 -4.50 -16.40 4.99
N LEU A 92 -3.63 -15.40 4.95
CA LEU A 92 -2.18 -15.58 5.05
C LEU A 92 -1.75 -16.04 6.44
N LEU A 93 -2.35 -15.51 7.51
CA LEU A 93 -2.07 -15.91 8.89
C LEU A 93 -2.41 -17.38 9.17
N LYS A 94 -3.44 -17.92 8.50
CA LYS A 94 -3.76 -19.36 8.55
C LYS A 94 -2.71 -20.24 7.88
N VAL A 95 -1.96 -19.71 6.92
CA VAL A 95 -0.85 -20.41 6.28
C VAL A 95 0.36 -20.35 7.20
N ASP A 96 0.86 -19.15 7.47
CA ASP A 96 2.02 -18.91 8.33
C ASP A 96 2.16 -17.41 8.68
N ARG A 97 2.53 -17.11 9.93
CA ARG A 97 2.69 -15.72 10.40
C ARG A 97 3.83 -15.00 9.68
N HIS A 98 4.95 -15.66 9.44
CA HIS A 98 6.08 -15.06 8.75
C HIS A 98 5.72 -14.73 7.29
N VAL A 99 5.01 -15.63 6.60
CA VAL A 99 4.46 -15.35 5.26
C VAL A 99 3.55 -14.13 5.28
N ALA A 100 2.64 -14.00 6.26
CA ALA A 100 1.76 -12.84 6.38
C ALA A 100 2.53 -11.52 6.52
N VAL A 101 3.60 -11.50 7.34
CA VAL A 101 4.44 -10.32 7.55
C VAL A 101 5.21 -9.95 6.28
N VAL A 102 5.84 -10.91 5.62
CA VAL A 102 6.60 -10.67 4.37
C VAL A 102 5.67 -10.15 3.27
N MET A 103 4.52 -10.78 3.10
CA MET A 103 3.53 -10.34 2.11
C MET A 103 2.99 -8.94 2.41
N ALA A 104 2.79 -8.59 3.68
CA ALA A 104 2.36 -7.24 4.06
C ALA A 104 3.43 -6.18 3.74
N LEU A 105 4.71 -6.50 3.99
CA LEU A 105 5.85 -5.66 3.59
C LEU A 105 5.90 -5.48 2.06
N ASP A 106 5.80 -6.57 1.30
CA ASP A 106 5.82 -6.53 -0.17
C ASP A 106 4.66 -5.69 -0.73
N MET A 107 3.44 -5.88 -0.20
CA MET A 107 2.28 -5.08 -0.61
C MET A 107 2.46 -3.59 -0.32
N LEU A 108 3.10 -3.23 0.80
CA LEU A 108 3.36 -1.84 1.14
C LEU A 108 4.41 -1.22 0.23
N LEU A 109 5.53 -1.91 0.02
CA LEU A 109 6.59 -1.43 -0.87
C LEU A 109 6.06 -1.28 -2.30
N ALA A 110 5.41 -2.30 -2.83
CA ALA A 110 4.89 -2.28 -4.21
C ALA A 110 3.73 -1.28 -4.40
N GLY A 111 2.83 -1.15 -3.42
CA GLY A 111 1.56 -0.46 -3.60
C GLY A 111 1.59 1.05 -3.44
N VAL A 112 2.52 1.61 -2.65
CA VAL A 112 2.51 3.03 -2.29
C VAL A 112 2.96 3.91 -3.46
N ASP A 113 4.22 3.81 -3.88
CA ASP A 113 4.79 4.75 -4.85
C ASP A 113 4.29 4.51 -6.28
N THR A 114 4.05 3.26 -6.67
CA THR A 114 3.59 2.91 -8.04
C THR A 114 2.18 3.45 -8.30
N THR A 115 1.24 3.18 -7.40
CA THR A 115 -0.16 3.64 -7.51
C THR A 115 -0.26 5.15 -7.41
N ALA A 116 0.50 5.78 -6.51
CA ALA A 116 0.55 7.23 -6.38
C ALA A 116 1.06 7.89 -7.67
N SER A 117 2.18 7.41 -8.21
CA SER A 117 2.77 7.91 -9.45
C SER A 117 1.85 7.70 -10.65
N GLY A 118 1.22 6.54 -10.76
CA GLY A 118 0.24 6.24 -11.81
C GLY A 118 -0.98 7.17 -11.74
N THR A 119 -1.53 7.38 -10.54
CA THR A 119 -2.66 8.29 -10.32
C THR A 119 -2.31 9.73 -10.66
N ILE A 120 -1.13 10.20 -10.24
CA ILE A 120 -0.63 11.54 -10.60
C ILE A 120 -0.50 11.66 -12.12
N GLY A 121 0.06 10.65 -12.80
CA GLY A 121 0.18 10.63 -14.25
C GLY A 121 -1.18 10.72 -14.96
N ILE A 122 -2.17 9.96 -14.50
CA ILE A 122 -3.54 10.02 -15.04
C ILE A 122 -4.14 11.41 -14.84
N LEU A 123 -4.08 11.96 -13.62
CA LEU A 123 -4.61 13.29 -13.32
C LEU A 123 -3.92 14.39 -14.14
N TYR A 124 -2.60 14.28 -14.34
CA TYR A 124 -1.85 15.19 -15.20
C TYR A 124 -2.33 15.12 -16.66
N CYS A 125 -2.46 13.92 -17.22
CA CYS A 125 -2.95 13.71 -18.58
C CYS A 125 -4.37 14.26 -18.75
N LEU A 126 -5.26 14.04 -17.79
CA LEU A 126 -6.63 14.60 -17.83
C LEU A 126 -6.62 16.13 -17.78
N ALA A 127 -5.83 16.73 -16.89
CA ALA A 127 -5.71 18.18 -16.78
C ALA A 127 -5.16 18.84 -18.07
N LYS A 128 -4.34 18.12 -18.84
CA LYS A 128 -3.81 18.56 -20.14
C LYS A 128 -4.75 18.32 -21.31
N ASN A 129 -5.80 17.51 -21.14
CA ASN A 129 -6.76 17.16 -22.20
C ASN A 129 -8.21 17.35 -21.70
N PRO A 130 -8.70 18.61 -21.62
CA PRO A 130 -10.02 18.92 -21.04
C PRO A 130 -11.19 18.23 -21.76
N ASP A 131 -11.08 17.99 -23.06
CA ASP A 131 -12.07 17.24 -23.85
C ASP A 131 -12.21 15.80 -23.36
N LYS A 132 -11.08 15.14 -23.06
CA LYS A 132 -11.03 13.78 -22.52
C LYS A 132 -11.54 13.74 -21.08
N GLN A 133 -11.19 14.74 -20.27
CA GLN A 133 -11.70 14.87 -18.92
C GLN A 133 -13.23 15.08 -18.89
N ALA A 134 -13.76 15.90 -19.80
CA ALA A 134 -15.21 16.11 -19.94
C ALA A 134 -15.91 14.83 -20.37
N LYS A 135 -15.35 14.12 -21.36
CA LYS A 135 -15.90 12.82 -21.82
C LYS A 135 -15.94 11.80 -20.68
N LEU A 136 -14.83 11.59 -19.97
CA LEU A 136 -14.76 10.67 -18.82
C LEU A 136 -15.77 11.06 -17.73
N ARG A 137 -15.97 12.35 -17.48
CA ARG A 137 -16.94 12.83 -16.50
C ARG A 137 -18.39 12.53 -16.90
N GLU A 138 -18.73 12.68 -18.18
CA GLU A 138 -20.06 12.35 -18.69
C GLU A 138 -20.31 10.83 -18.62
N GLU A 139 -19.31 10.04 -18.99
CA GLU A 139 -19.30 8.58 -18.84
C GLU A 139 -19.50 8.14 -17.38
N LEU A 140 -18.80 8.76 -16.42
CA LEU A 140 -18.97 8.44 -15.01
C LEU A 140 -20.37 8.79 -14.49
N ARG A 141 -21.03 9.82 -15.05
CA ARG A 141 -22.39 10.23 -14.62
C ARG A 141 -23.49 9.30 -15.09
N THR A 142 -23.27 8.51 -16.14
CA THR A 142 -24.26 7.49 -16.55
C THR A 142 -24.27 6.32 -15.58
N VAL A 143 -23.10 5.93 -15.06
CA VAL A 143 -22.91 4.83 -14.11
C VAL A 143 -23.17 5.27 -12.66
N LEU A 144 -22.72 6.47 -12.30
CA LEU A 144 -22.84 7.08 -10.96
C LEU A 144 -23.60 8.41 -11.06
N PRO A 145 -24.95 8.37 -11.12
CA PRO A 145 -25.76 9.56 -11.41
C PRO A 145 -25.76 10.61 -10.30
N ASN A 146 -25.60 10.19 -9.05
CA ASN A 146 -25.55 11.08 -7.89
C ASN A 146 -24.15 11.09 -7.27
N LYS A 147 -23.80 12.19 -6.58
CA LYS A 147 -22.51 12.30 -5.87
C LYS A 147 -22.31 11.19 -4.84
N ASP A 148 -23.40 10.72 -4.24
CA ASP A 148 -23.40 9.70 -3.20
C ASP A 148 -23.78 8.31 -3.73
N SER A 149 -23.82 8.14 -5.06
CA SER A 149 -24.03 6.83 -5.68
C SER A 149 -22.90 5.88 -5.24
N PRO A 150 -23.22 4.73 -4.61
CA PRO A 150 -22.20 3.81 -4.15
C PRO A 150 -21.51 3.15 -5.36
N LEU A 151 -20.19 3.01 -5.29
CA LEU A 151 -19.44 2.15 -6.20
C LEU A 151 -19.59 0.70 -5.73
N THR A 152 -20.19 -0.14 -6.58
CA THR A 152 -20.47 -1.56 -6.30
C THR A 152 -19.75 -2.43 -7.32
N PRO A 153 -19.54 -3.73 -7.05
CA PRO A 153 -18.95 -4.64 -8.04
C PRO A 153 -19.70 -4.64 -9.38
N ASP A 154 -21.03 -4.54 -9.34
CA ASP A 154 -21.88 -4.55 -10.54
C ASP A 154 -21.62 -3.31 -11.41
N ASN A 155 -21.64 -2.11 -10.82
CA ASN A 155 -21.44 -0.87 -11.58
C ASN A 155 -19.96 -0.59 -11.91
N LEU A 156 -19.01 -1.24 -11.20
CA LEU A 156 -17.60 -1.20 -11.54
C LEU A 156 -17.33 -1.87 -12.89
N GLY A 157 -18.05 -2.96 -13.20
CA GLY A 157 -17.95 -3.65 -14.49
C GLY A 157 -18.50 -2.83 -15.66
N ASP A 158 -19.35 -1.86 -15.38
CA ASP A 158 -19.95 -0.94 -16.35
C ASP A 158 -19.17 0.38 -16.49
N LEU A 159 -18.05 0.56 -15.76
CA LEU A 159 -17.16 1.68 -15.99
C LEU A 159 -16.48 1.54 -17.37
N PRO A 160 -16.50 2.59 -18.21
CA PRO A 160 -15.95 2.53 -19.57
C PRO A 160 -14.42 2.54 -19.64
#